data_AF-A0A536GB71-F1
#
_entry.id   AF-A0A536GB71-F1
#
_cell.length_a   1.000
_cell.length_b   1.000
_cell.length_c   1.000
_cell.angle_alpha   90.00
_cell.angle_beta   90.00
_cell.angle_gamma   90.00
#
_symmetry.space_group_name_H-M   'P 1'
#
loop_
_entity.id
_entity.type
_entity.pdbx_description
1 polymer ?
#
loop_
_entity_poly.entity_id
_entity_poly.type
_entity_poly.pdbx_seq_one_letter_code
_entity_poly.pdbx_strand_id
1 'polypeptide(L)'
;MRRQERAGPRIDAWWDAVLAGETGEAHPIFGDQVKVHLREGRLTLSGDLDRREDRSALLRQASSRIGRGISHVDASALRVADRHEKAGILEQTLVAAYPDRATAGLARKLVLEHSRVAPKEEGIVDHADARRLRELVPKEFVDDATKRIEHGDALLILRVDETAGFKVRELLEEDTRSTWTIATPPRLSSGNGK
;
A
#
# COMPACT_ATOMS: atom_id res chain seq x y z
N MET A 1 -20.46 -7.34 6.56
CA MET A 1 -20.66 -6.56 5.31
C MET A 1 -19.70 -5.38 5.33
N ARG A 2 -18.92 -4.97 4.33
CA ARG A 2 -18.47 -5.48 3.01
C ARG A 2 -17.29 -4.54 2.64
N ARG A 3 -16.03 -5.02 2.62
CA ARG A 3 -14.80 -4.22 2.33
C ARG A 3 -14.53 -4.07 0.82
N GLN A 4 -15.10 -4.93 -0.02
CA GLN A 4 -15.08 -4.77 -1.48
C GLN A 4 -15.99 -3.63 -1.97
N GLU A 5 -16.97 -3.21 -1.14
CA GLU A 5 -17.98 -2.21 -1.53
C GLU A 5 -17.52 -0.75 -1.45
N ARG A 6 -16.36 -0.42 -0.86
CA ARG A 6 -15.90 0.98 -0.77
C ARG A 6 -14.77 1.33 -1.74
N ALA A 7 -13.95 0.36 -2.15
CA ALA A 7 -13.00 0.54 -3.25
C ALA A 7 -13.70 0.46 -4.62
N GLY A 8 -14.73 -0.37 -4.76
CA GLY A 8 -15.55 -0.46 -5.97
C GLY A 8 -16.06 0.90 -6.46
N PRO A 9 -16.77 1.68 -5.61
CA PRO A 9 -17.30 2.99 -6.00
C PRO A 9 -16.24 4.00 -6.43
N ARG A 10 -15.04 3.97 -5.84
CA ARG A 10 -13.93 4.86 -6.24
C ARG A 10 -13.30 4.45 -7.56
N ILE A 11 -13.12 3.15 -7.79
CA ILE A 11 -12.62 2.61 -9.05
C ILE A 11 -13.66 2.85 -10.16
N ASP A 12 -14.94 2.65 -9.87
CA ASP A 12 -16.02 2.89 -10.82
C ASP A 12 -16.12 4.37 -11.18
N ALA A 13 -16.06 5.28 -10.19
CA ALA A 13 -16.04 6.72 -10.43
C ALA A 13 -14.82 7.14 -11.27
N TRP A 14 -13.64 6.60 -10.99
CA TRP A 14 -12.44 6.85 -11.78
C TRP A 14 -12.59 6.36 -13.22
N TRP A 15 -13.17 5.18 -13.43
CA TRP A 15 -13.47 4.69 -14.79
C TRP A 15 -14.50 5.56 -15.50
N ASP A 16 -15.49 6.10 -14.78
CA ASP A 16 -16.50 6.98 -15.36
C ASP A 16 -15.87 8.32 -15.78
N ALA A 17 -14.93 8.86 -15.01
CA ALA A 17 -14.12 10.03 -15.38
C ALA A 17 -13.26 9.75 -16.64
N VAL A 18 -12.61 8.60 -16.71
CA VAL A 18 -11.86 8.16 -17.92
C VAL A 18 -12.78 8.11 -19.15
N LEU A 19 -13.99 7.58 -19.00
CA LEU A 19 -14.98 7.52 -20.09
C LEU A 19 -15.49 8.91 -20.51
N ALA A 20 -15.53 9.85 -19.56
CA ALA A 20 -15.84 11.26 -19.83
C ALA A 20 -14.66 12.02 -20.50
N GLY A 21 -13.49 11.37 -20.66
CA GLY A 21 -12.30 11.96 -21.27
C GLY A 21 -11.31 12.58 -20.29
N GLU A 22 -11.54 12.45 -18.99
CA GLU A 22 -10.66 12.95 -17.93
C GLU A 22 -9.53 11.95 -17.66
N THR A 23 -8.55 11.90 -18.57
CA THR A 23 -7.50 10.86 -18.60
C THR A 23 -6.22 11.24 -17.84
N GLY A 24 -6.32 12.14 -16.86
CA GLY A 24 -5.17 12.64 -16.08
C GLY A 24 -5.15 12.21 -14.62
N GLU A 25 -6.22 11.60 -14.12
CA GLU A 25 -6.31 11.22 -12.71
C GLU A 25 -5.55 9.93 -12.40
N ALA A 26 -4.78 9.96 -11.32
CA ALA A 26 -4.07 8.80 -10.80
C ALA A 26 -5.06 7.67 -10.43
N HIS A 27 -4.69 6.42 -10.74
CA HIS A 27 -5.56 5.29 -10.44
C HIS A 27 -5.73 5.14 -8.91
N PRO A 28 -6.95 4.99 -8.36
CA PRO A 28 -7.19 4.97 -6.90
C PRO A 28 -6.37 3.96 -6.09
N ILE A 29 -5.93 2.87 -6.74
CA ILE A 29 -5.10 1.80 -6.15
C ILE A 29 -3.64 1.84 -6.61
N PHE A 30 -3.36 2.27 -7.84
CA PHE A 30 -2.03 2.13 -8.46
C PHE A 30 -1.33 3.49 -8.59
N GLY A 31 -2.00 4.59 -8.24
CA GLY A 31 -1.48 5.93 -8.40
C GLY A 31 -1.03 6.19 -9.83
N ASP A 32 0.15 6.79 -9.95
CA ASP A 32 0.80 7.12 -11.22
C ASP A 32 1.47 5.93 -11.93
N GLN A 33 1.50 4.75 -11.29
CA GLN A 33 2.04 3.54 -11.90
C GLN A 33 1.19 3.06 -13.08
N VAL A 34 -0.09 3.46 -13.14
CA VAL A 34 -0.99 3.13 -14.23
C VAL A 34 -1.46 4.43 -14.87
N LYS A 35 -1.19 4.56 -16.17
CA LYS A 35 -1.69 5.65 -17.00
C LYS A 35 -2.73 5.12 -17.97
N VAL A 36 -3.80 5.88 -18.13
CA VAL A 36 -4.91 5.54 -19.02
C VAL A 36 -5.16 6.69 -19.96
N HIS A 37 -5.33 6.36 -21.24
CA HIS A 37 -5.69 7.32 -22.27
C HIS A 37 -6.84 6.76 -23.09
N LEU A 38 -7.84 7.58 -23.39
CA LEU A 38 -8.94 7.25 -24.27
C LEU A 38 -8.91 8.19 -25.47
N ARG A 39 -8.69 7.64 -26.68
CA ARG A 39 -8.72 8.41 -27.93
C ARG A 39 -9.51 7.64 -28.98
N GLU A 40 -10.51 8.29 -29.59
CA GLU A 40 -11.30 7.72 -30.70
C GLU A 40 -11.87 6.32 -30.39
N GLY A 41 -12.27 6.11 -29.12
CA GLY A 41 -12.79 4.82 -28.63
C GLY A 41 -11.73 3.76 -28.32
N ARG A 42 -10.44 4.03 -28.54
CA ARG A 42 -9.34 3.17 -28.11
C ARG A 42 -8.86 3.56 -26.72
N LEU A 43 -8.98 2.64 -25.78
CA LEU A 43 -8.44 2.76 -24.43
C LEU A 43 -7.02 2.19 -24.41
N THR A 44 -6.02 3.01 -24.10
CA THR A 44 -4.64 2.59 -23.91
C THR A 44 -4.30 2.57 -22.42
N LEU A 45 -3.84 1.41 -21.94
CA LEU A 45 -3.31 1.19 -20.60
C LEU A 45 -1.79 1.03 -20.69
N SER A 46 -1.06 1.82 -19.91
CA SER A 46 0.40 1.71 -19.81
C SER A 46 0.85 1.82 -18.36
N GLY A 47 2.00 1.23 -18.06
CA GLY A 47 2.56 1.23 -16.71
C GLY A 47 3.21 -0.09 -16.31
N ASP A 48 3.80 -0.09 -15.12
CA ASP A 48 4.44 -1.25 -14.52
C ASP A 48 3.70 -1.65 -13.26
N LEU A 49 3.17 -2.88 -13.25
CA LEU A 49 2.44 -3.45 -12.13
C LEU A 49 3.31 -4.46 -11.38
N ASP A 50 3.12 -4.53 -10.08
CA ASP A 50 3.88 -5.48 -9.25
C ASP A 50 3.40 -6.94 -9.42
N ARG A 51 2.15 -7.16 -9.85
CA ARG A 51 1.53 -8.51 -9.86
C ARG A 51 0.80 -8.80 -11.17
N ARG A 52 0.91 -10.04 -11.64
CA ARG A 52 0.15 -10.53 -12.81
C ARG A 52 -1.36 -10.54 -12.56
N GLU A 53 -1.77 -10.78 -11.32
CA GLU A 53 -3.17 -10.73 -10.90
C GLU A 53 -3.74 -9.32 -11.04
N ASP A 54 -2.96 -8.30 -10.66
CA ASP A 54 -3.33 -6.89 -10.79
C ASP A 54 -3.52 -6.50 -12.25
N ARG A 55 -2.57 -6.89 -13.12
CA ARG A 55 -2.70 -6.70 -14.56
C ARG A 55 -3.97 -7.35 -15.10
N SER A 56 -4.24 -8.58 -14.68
CA SER A 56 -5.42 -9.32 -15.13
C SER A 56 -6.72 -8.70 -14.63
N ALA A 57 -6.75 -8.19 -13.40
CA ALA A 57 -7.90 -7.51 -12.83
C ALA A 57 -8.20 -6.19 -13.55
N LEU A 58 -7.16 -5.38 -13.78
CA LEU A 58 -7.30 -4.11 -14.51
C LEU A 58 -7.80 -4.33 -15.94
N LEU A 59 -7.29 -5.36 -16.63
CA LEU A 59 -7.78 -5.73 -17.96
C LEU A 59 -9.24 -6.19 -17.96
N ARG A 60 -9.67 -6.97 -16.96
CA ARG A 60 -11.09 -7.34 -16.84
C ARG A 60 -11.98 -6.13 -16.63
N GLN A 61 -11.55 -5.18 -15.79
CA GLN A 61 -12.29 -3.94 -15.58
C GLN A 61 -12.39 -3.14 -16.88
N ALA A 62 -11.28 -2.93 -17.59
CA ALA A 62 -11.27 -2.23 -18.87
C ALA A 62 -12.15 -2.90 -19.93
N SER A 63 -12.04 -4.22 -20.09
CA SER A 63 -12.85 -4.98 -21.05
C SER A 63 -14.34 -4.95 -20.70
N SER A 64 -14.72 -4.86 -19.42
CA SER A 64 -16.13 -4.75 -19.02
C SER A 64 -16.78 -3.43 -19.47
N ARG A 65 -15.98 -2.42 -19.87
CA ARG A 65 -16.43 -1.12 -20.34
C ARG A 65 -16.49 -1.00 -21.88
N ILE A 66 -16.15 -2.07 -22.61
CA ILE A 66 -16.35 -2.13 -24.06
C ILE A 66 -17.83 -1.94 -24.38
N GLY A 67 -18.13 -1.10 -25.38
CA GLY A 67 -19.50 -0.71 -25.75
C GLY A 67 -20.04 0.51 -25.01
N ARG A 68 -19.30 1.08 -24.05
CA ARG A 68 -19.67 2.32 -23.33
C ARG A 68 -18.82 3.54 -23.75
N GLY A 69 -18.44 3.62 -25.02
CA GLY A 69 -17.49 4.61 -25.53
C GLY A 69 -16.08 4.06 -25.75
N ILE A 70 -15.83 2.79 -25.40
CA ILE A 70 -14.61 2.04 -25.74
C ILE A 70 -14.94 0.97 -26.77
N SER A 71 -14.23 0.96 -27.89
CA SER A 71 -14.28 -0.07 -28.93
C SER A 71 -13.14 -1.09 -28.79
N HIS A 72 -11.99 -0.66 -28.29
CA HIS A 72 -10.81 -1.51 -28.16
C HIS A 72 -9.96 -1.15 -26.95
N VAL A 73 -9.37 -2.17 -26.30
CA VAL A 73 -8.43 -2.00 -25.18
C VAL A 73 -7.04 -2.44 -25.64
N ASP A 74 -6.10 -1.51 -25.62
CA ASP A 74 -4.68 -1.75 -25.85
C ASP A 74 -3.92 -1.69 -24.52
N ALA A 75 -3.34 -2.82 -24.12
CA ALA A 75 -2.52 -2.94 -22.91
C ALA A 75 -1.15 -3.55 -23.21
N SER A 76 -0.66 -3.38 -24.44
CA SER A 76 0.66 -3.83 -24.86
C SER A 76 1.78 -3.17 -24.05
N ALA A 77 1.56 -1.93 -23.60
CA ALA A 77 2.49 -1.15 -22.77
C ALA A 77 2.28 -1.34 -21.26
N LEU A 78 1.34 -2.20 -20.84
CA LEU A 78 1.12 -2.54 -19.43
C LEU A 78 1.92 -3.79 -19.07
N ARG A 79 2.96 -3.63 -18.28
CA ARG A 79 3.92 -4.68 -17.92
C ARG A 79 3.76 -5.12 -16.47
N VAL A 80 4.28 -6.30 -16.17
CA VAL A 80 4.49 -6.75 -14.79
C VAL A 80 5.98 -6.67 -14.54
N ALA A 81 6.39 -5.92 -13.52
CA ALA A 81 7.80 -5.78 -13.17
C ALA A 81 8.39 -7.14 -12.79
N ASP A 82 9.53 -7.50 -13.37
CA ASP A 82 10.22 -8.76 -13.08
C ASP A 82 11.13 -8.60 -11.85
N ARG A 83 10.55 -8.70 -10.65
CA ARG A 83 11.31 -8.67 -9.41
C ARG A 83 11.87 -10.06 -9.13
N HIS A 84 13.20 -10.16 -9.11
CA HIS A 84 13.93 -11.39 -8.75
C HIS A 84 13.90 -11.70 -7.25
N GLU A 85 13.29 -10.82 -6.44
CA GLU A 85 13.14 -10.97 -5.00
C GLU A 85 12.00 -11.96 -4.69
N LYS A 86 12.33 -13.03 -3.97
CA LYS A 86 11.34 -14.00 -3.51
C LYS A 86 10.63 -13.46 -2.27
N ALA A 87 9.36 -13.11 -2.43
CA ALA A 87 8.47 -12.81 -1.31
C ALA A 87 8.41 -13.99 -0.32
N GLY A 88 8.19 -13.68 0.95
CA GLY A 88 7.96 -14.61 2.05
C GLY A 88 9.22 -15.02 2.80
N ILE A 89 10.41 -14.65 2.33
CA ILE A 89 11.69 -15.07 2.92
C ILE A 89 12.13 -14.14 4.05
N LEU A 90 11.98 -12.84 3.86
CA LEU A 90 12.44 -11.82 4.80
C LEU A 90 11.26 -10.98 5.26
N GLU A 91 11.30 -10.62 6.54
CA GLU A 91 10.37 -9.70 7.17
C GLU A 91 11.11 -8.45 7.62
N GLN A 92 10.45 -7.32 7.51
CA GLN A 92 10.96 -6.04 7.98
C GLN A 92 9.96 -5.41 8.94
N THR A 93 10.45 -4.90 10.07
CA THR A 93 9.63 -4.12 11.00
C THR A 93 9.79 -2.64 10.65
N LEU A 94 8.67 -1.96 10.44
CA LEU A 94 8.57 -0.53 10.20
C LEU A 94 7.92 0.11 11.42
N VAL A 95 8.48 1.21 11.89
CA VAL A 95 7.93 1.99 13.01
C VAL A 95 7.80 3.44 12.56
N ALA A 96 6.63 4.04 12.75
CA ALA A 96 6.34 5.41 12.40
C ALA A 96 5.67 6.14 13.56
N ALA A 97 6.10 7.36 13.86
CA ALA A 97 5.57 8.21 14.92
C ALA A 97 4.51 9.20 14.39
N TYR A 98 3.47 9.40 15.19
CA TYR A 98 2.36 10.31 14.96
C TYR A 98 2.05 11.07 16.25
N PRO A 99 1.48 12.29 16.17
CA PRO A 99 1.20 13.11 17.34
C PRO A 99 0.20 12.48 18.32
N ASP A 100 -0.65 11.56 17.86
CA ASP A 100 -1.64 10.90 18.69
C ASP A 100 -2.11 9.57 18.08
N ARG A 101 -2.79 8.77 18.90
CA ARG A 101 -3.29 7.44 18.53
C ARG A 101 -4.33 7.46 17.41
N ALA A 102 -5.18 8.49 17.34
CA ALA A 102 -6.18 8.60 16.30
C ALA A 102 -5.53 8.85 14.94
N THR A 103 -4.54 9.74 14.89
CA THR A 103 -3.72 10.02 13.70
C THR A 103 -2.97 8.76 13.25
N ALA A 104 -2.31 8.04 14.16
CA ALA A 104 -1.69 6.75 13.85
C ALA A 104 -2.71 5.72 13.30
N GLY A 105 -3.94 5.74 13.83
CA GLY A 105 -5.04 4.88 13.38
C GLY A 105 -5.53 5.20 11.97
N LEU A 106 -5.54 6.48 11.58
CA LEU A 106 -5.85 6.90 10.21
C LEU A 106 -4.72 6.51 9.26
N ALA A 107 -3.47 6.78 9.64
CA ALA A 107 -2.30 6.39 8.87
C ALA A 107 -2.26 4.89 8.61
N ARG A 108 -2.52 4.07 9.63
CA ARG A 108 -2.62 2.61 9.50
C ARG A 108 -3.64 2.21 8.42
N LYS A 109 -4.83 2.82 8.41
CA LYS A 109 -5.86 2.50 7.41
C LYS A 109 -5.36 2.82 6.01
N LEU A 110 -4.81 4.02 5.81
CA LEU A 110 -4.30 4.46 4.51
C LEU A 110 -3.19 3.52 4.01
N VAL A 111 -2.21 3.22 4.86
CA VAL A 111 -1.08 2.35 4.52
C VAL A 111 -1.58 0.96 4.13
N LEU A 112 -2.46 0.34 4.90
CA LEU A 112 -2.97 -1.00 4.58
C LEU A 112 -3.82 -1.02 3.30
N GLU A 113 -4.58 0.04 3.06
CA GLU A 113 -5.40 0.18 1.85
C GLU A 113 -4.54 0.36 0.58
N HIS A 114 -3.50 1.20 0.64
CA HIS A 114 -2.70 1.58 -0.53
C HIS A 114 -1.53 0.61 -0.80
N SER A 115 -0.94 0.05 0.26
CA SER A 115 0.15 -0.93 0.10
C SER A 115 -0.36 -2.31 -0.34
N ARG A 116 -1.60 -2.67 0.01
CA ARG A 116 -2.18 -4.01 -0.19
C ARG A 116 -1.30 -5.12 0.40
N VAL A 117 -0.60 -4.81 1.49
CA VAL A 117 0.14 -5.78 2.31
C VAL A 117 -0.76 -6.32 3.42
N ALA A 118 -0.52 -7.57 3.81
CA ALA A 118 -1.05 -8.13 5.04
C ALA A 118 0.13 -8.21 6.03
N PRO A 119 0.26 -7.27 6.99
CA PRO A 119 1.31 -7.37 7.99
C PRO A 119 1.17 -8.68 8.77
N LYS A 120 2.29 -9.33 9.05
CA LYS A 120 2.33 -10.49 9.95
C LYS A 120 2.07 -10.09 11.39
N GLU A 121 2.45 -8.87 11.74
CA GLU A 121 2.17 -8.25 13.02
C GLU A 121 1.94 -6.75 12.82
N GLU A 122 1.00 -6.18 13.57
CA GLU A 122 0.68 -4.76 13.53
C GLU A 122 0.19 -4.26 14.89
N GLY A 123 0.51 -3.01 15.22
CA GLY A 123 0.07 -2.40 16.47
C GLY A 123 0.23 -0.89 16.47
N ILE A 124 -0.57 -0.24 17.32
CA ILE A 124 -0.34 1.15 17.70
C ILE A 124 0.00 1.16 19.18
N VAL A 125 1.12 1.77 19.55
CA VAL A 125 1.61 1.85 20.92
C VAL A 125 1.79 3.32 21.29
N ASP A 126 1.16 3.73 22.38
CA ASP A 126 1.32 5.04 22.99
C ASP A 126 1.73 4.85 24.47
N HIS A 127 1.67 5.94 25.26
CA HIS A 127 2.07 5.90 26.66
C HIS A 127 1.25 4.91 27.50
N ALA A 128 -0.03 4.68 27.17
CA ALA A 128 -0.88 3.74 27.90
C ALA A 128 -0.49 2.28 27.63
N ASP A 129 0.02 1.99 26.44
CA ASP A 129 0.35 0.64 25.96
C ASP A 129 1.87 0.35 25.94
N ALA A 130 2.71 1.25 26.49
CA ALA A 130 4.17 1.24 26.31
C ALA A 130 4.86 -0.10 26.64
N ARG A 131 4.27 -0.93 27.52
CA ARG A 131 4.78 -2.28 27.84
C ARG A 131 4.84 -3.21 26.63
N ARG A 132 3.92 -3.04 25.67
CA ARG A 132 3.83 -3.84 24.43
C ARG A 132 4.92 -3.51 23.42
N LEU A 133 5.63 -2.39 23.59
CA LEU A 133 6.66 -1.96 22.64
C LEU A 133 7.75 -3.02 22.45
N ARG A 134 8.15 -3.69 23.55
CA ARG A 134 9.20 -4.73 23.55
C ARG A 134 8.80 -6.02 22.81
N GLU A 135 7.51 -6.22 22.58
CA GLU A 135 6.98 -7.38 21.85
C GLU A 135 7.01 -7.11 20.34
N LEU A 136 6.75 -5.87 19.95
CA LEU A 136 6.54 -5.48 18.55
C LEU A 136 7.81 -5.00 17.85
N VAL A 137 8.74 -4.38 18.59
CA VAL A 137 9.94 -3.74 18.05
C VAL A 137 11.19 -4.54 18.44
N PRO A 138 12.12 -4.78 17.50
CA PRO A 138 13.40 -5.42 17.83
C PRO A 138 14.16 -4.66 18.92
N LYS A 139 14.81 -5.41 19.82
CA LYS A 139 15.40 -4.89 21.07
C LYS A 139 16.30 -3.67 20.85
N GLU A 140 17.07 -3.68 19.77
CA GLU A 140 18.01 -2.60 19.43
C GLU A 140 17.34 -1.25 19.07
N PHE A 141 16.04 -1.24 18.75
CA PHE A 141 15.27 -0.03 18.43
C PHE A 141 14.27 0.38 19.51
N VAL A 142 14.13 -0.43 20.58
CA VAL A 142 13.16 -0.17 21.65
C VAL A 142 13.44 1.15 22.36
N ASP A 143 14.70 1.47 22.63
CA ASP A 143 15.05 2.68 23.37
C ASP A 143 14.69 3.95 22.59
N ASP A 144 14.95 3.97 21.28
CA ASP A 144 14.59 5.11 20.42
C ASP A 144 13.07 5.24 20.25
N ALA A 145 12.36 4.13 20.13
CA ALA A 145 10.90 4.13 20.11
C ALA A 145 10.31 4.56 21.47
N THR A 146 10.93 4.19 22.59
CA THR A 146 10.49 4.60 23.93
C THR A 146 10.57 6.12 24.08
N LYS A 147 11.66 6.73 23.63
CA LYS A 147 11.81 8.20 23.65
C LYS A 147 10.67 8.89 22.91
N ARG A 148 10.24 8.37 21.75
CA ARG A 148 9.10 8.94 21.01
C ARG A 148 7.81 8.91 21.81
N ILE A 149 7.52 7.78 22.46
CA ILE A 149 6.36 7.66 23.35
C ILE A 149 6.47 8.62 24.55
N GLU A 150 7.66 8.79 25.13
CA GLU A 150 7.92 9.75 26.21
C GLU A 150 7.72 11.21 25.78
N HIS A 151 7.96 11.51 24.49
CA HIS A 151 7.63 12.81 23.88
C HIS A 151 6.13 12.99 23.59
N GLY A 152 5.30 11.97 23.84
CA GLY A 152 3.85 12.00 23.64
C GLY A 152 3.38 11.45 22.29
N ASP A 153 4.29 10.94 21.45
CA ASP A 153 3.93 10.35 20.16
C ASP A 153 3.23 8.98 20.35
N ALA A 154 2.33 8.66 19.42
CA ALA A 154 1.84 7.31 19.19
C ALA A 154 2.61 6.66 18.04
N LEU A 155 3.06 5.43 18.24
CA LEU A 155 3.83 4.67 17.26
C LEU A 155 2.96 3.66 16.53
N LEU A 156 2.92 3.75 15.20
CA LEU A 156 2.43 2.68 14.33
C LEU A 156 3.58 1.72 14.02
N ILE A 157 3.39 0.44 14.33
CA ILE A 157 4.36 -0.62 14.09
C ILE A 157 3.75 -1.63 13.12
N LEU A 158 4.48 -1.96 12.06
CA LEU A 158 4.06 -2.91 11.01
C LEU A 158 5.22 -3.87 10.74
N ARG A 159 4.97 -5.18 10.83
CA ARG A 159 5.90 -6.21 10.33
C ARG A 159 5.39 -6.77 9.02
N VAL A 160 6.11 -6.46 7.95
CA VAL A 160 5.71 -6.77 6.57
C VAL A 160 6.76 -7.63 5.89
N ASP A 161 6.38 -8.20 4.75
CA ASP A 161 7.35 -8.79 3.84
C ASP A 161 8.35 -7.72 3.38
N GLU A 162 9.64 -8.04 3.39
CA GLU A 162 10.71 -7.09 3.04
C GLU A 162 10.55 -6.54 1.61
N THR A 163 10.05 -7.36 0.68
CA THR A 163 9.80 -6.93 -0.71
C THR A 163 8.75 -5.82 -0.82
N ALA A 164 7.92 -5.65 0.22
CA ALA A 164 6.94 -4.58 0.33
C ALA A 164 7.40 -3.45 1.28
N GLY A 165 8.51 -3.63 2.01
CA GLY A 165 9.02 -2.70 3.01
C GLY A 165 9.25 -1.30 2.46
N PHE A 166 9.84 -1.21 1.26
CA PHE A 166 10.06 0.07 0.59
C PHE A 166 8.76 0.86 0.36
N LYS A 167 7.74 0.21 -0.22
CA LYS A 167 6.44 0.84 -0.52
C LYS A 167 5.71 1.26 0.75
N VAL A 168 5.74 0.41 1.78
CA VAL A 168 5.09 0.72 3.06
C VAL A 168 5.80 1.91 3.73
N ARG A 169 7.13 1.97 3.67
CA ARG A 169 7.91 3.11 4.18
C ARG A 169 7.57 4.40 3.44
N GLU A 170 7.53 4.37 2.12
CA GLU A 170 7.16 5.53 1.29
C GLU A 170 5.78 6.08 1.69
N LEU A 171 4.77 5.22 1.84
CA LEU A 171 3.45 5.63 2.31
C LEU A 171 3.46 6.23 3.73
N LEU A 172 4.33 5.73 4.62
CA LEU A 172 4.47 6.25 5.99
C LEU A 172 5.12 7.64 6.02
N GLU A 173 6.07 7.89 5.12
CA GLU A 173 6.84 9.13 5.05
C GLU A 173 6.08 10.21 4.26
N GLU A 174 5.58 9.90 3.07
CA GLU A 174 5.04 10.87 2.13
C GLU A 174 3.52 11.06 2.27
N ASP A 175 2.74 9.97 2.26
CA ASP A 175 1.27 10.02 2.24
C ASP A 175 0.67 10.28 3.62
N THR A 176 1.23 9.68 4.67
CA THR A 176 0.72 9.85 6.04
C THR A 176 1.51 10.85 6.87
N ARG A 177 2.66 11.32 6.36
CA ARG A 177 3.50 12.38 6.97
C ARG A 177 3.89 12.08 8.41
N SER A 178 4.38 10.88 8.66
CA SER A 178 4.97 10.54 9.96
C SER A 178 6.06 11.54 10.35
N THR A 179 6.17 11.85 11.64
CA THR A 179 7.20 12.78 12.16
C THR A 179 8.56 12.10 12.30
N TRP A 180 8.57 10.78 12.31
CA TRP A 180 9.74 9.93 12.39
C TRP A 180 9.37 8.54 11.88
N THR A 181 10.22 7.97 11.03
CA THR A 181 10.06 6.59 10.55
C THR A 181 11.39 5.86 10.63
N ILE A 182 11.35 4.58 11.01
CA ILE A 182 12.47 3.65 10.90
C ILE A 182 12.04 2.38 10.20
N ALA A 183 12.99 1.82 9.45
CA ALA A 183 12.91 0.47 8.91
C ALA A 183 14.04 -0.34 9.53
N THR A 184 13.71 -1.37 10.29
CA THR A 184 14.72 -2.23 10.90
C THR A 184 15.44 -3.06 9.83
N PRO A 185 16.63 -3.60 10.11
CA PRO A 185 17.21 -4.62 9.24
C PRO A 185 16.21 -5.76 9.02
N PRO A 186 16.10 -6.29 7.78
CA PRO A 186 15.29 -7.46 7.51
C PRO A 186 15.75 -8.67 8.31
N ARG A 187 14.81 -9.50 8.73
CA ARG A 187 15.07 -10.75 9.43
C ARG A 187 14.43 -11.90 8.69
N LEU A 188 14.99 -13.10 8.85
CA LEU A 188 14.36 -14.30 8.30
C LEU A 188 12.93 -14.40 8.80
N SER A 189 12.03 -14.61 7.85
CA SER A 189 10.64 -14.83 8.17
C SER A 189 10.57 -16.06 9.07
N SER A 190 9.89 -15.93 10.21
CA SER A 190 9.67 -17.07 11.10
C SER A 190 8.55 -17.91 10.47
N GLY A 191 8.85 -18.53 9.33
CA GLY A 191 8.00 -19.54 8.74
C GLY A 191 7.98 -20.74 9.66
N ASN A 192 6.79 -21.08 10.19
CA ASN A 192 6.52 -22.41 10.71
C ASN A 192 6.98 -23.42 9.66
N GLY A 193 8.11 -24.08 9.92
CA GLY A 193 8.34 -25.39 9.37
C GLY A 193 7.25 -26.30 9.90
N LYS A 194 6.23 -26.55 9.09
CA LYS A 194 5.40 -27.76 9.08
C LYS A 194 4.71 -27.88 7.73
#